data_AF-B3LF57-F1
#
_entry.id   AF-B3LF57-F1
#
_cell.length_a   1.000
_cell.length_b   1.000
_cell.length_c   1.000
_cell.angle_alpha   90.00
_cell.angle_beta   90.00
_cell.angle_gamma   90.00
#
_symmetry.space_group_name_H-M   'P 1'
#
loop_
_entity.id
_entity.type
_entity.pdbx_description
1 polymer ?
#
loop_
_entity_poly.entity_id
_entity_poly.type
_entity_poly.pdbx_seq_one_letter_code
_entity_poly.pdbx_strand_id
1 'polypeptide(L)'
;LSEEEWMARRNIYMQRLADLKTSVAFIDDAVEEYKELQKQKLRNDKWNSYLACDGLPNPSRPAEIRKFIFQLNFMEQESCANEISWVLSVDECSVLSQAPDRCDRTRKIMEKSRPNVGQLYDETVQRILATIERVQRVLRNDDELVHLPTFQVRELDKIPNELYGEIESFFDKLTYRVVSSPDALMM
;
A
#
# COMPACT_ATOMS: atom_id res chain seq x y z
N LEU A 1 -12.81 59.38 35.45
CA LEU A 1 -12.60 57.94 35.75
C LEU A 1 -12.07 57.86 37.17
N SER A 2 -12.79 57.15 38.03
CA SER A 2 -12.39 56.94 39.42
C SER A 2 -11.21 55.97 39.49
N GLU A 3 -10.34 56.12 40.49
CA GLU A 3 -9.19 55.24 40.73
C GLU A 3 -9.61 53.76 40.90
N GLU A 4 -10.80 53.55 41.47
CA GLU A 4 -11.42 52.23 41.64
C GLU A 4 -11.76 51.56 40.30
N GLU A 5 -12.27 52.32 39.31
CA GLU A 5 -12.58 51.81 37.97
C GLU A 5 -11.30 51.38 37.24
N TRP A 6 -10.20 52.11 37.46
CA TRP A 6 -8.91 51.80 36.87
C TRP A 6 -8.31 50.52 37.46
N MET A 7 -8.40 50.37 38.78
CA MET A 7 -7.94 49.16 39.49
C MET A 7 -8.78 47.93 39.15
N ALA A 8 -10.11 48.07 39.04
CA ALA A 8 -10.99 46.99 38.60
C ALA A 8 -10.66 46.54 37.17
N ARG A 9 -10.44 47.49 36.26
CA ARG A 9 -10.08 47.20 34.87
C ARG A 9 -8.71 46.53 34.76
N ARG A 10 -7.73 46.97 35.55
CA ARG A 10 -6.41 46.32 35.65
C ARG A 10 -6.51 44.88 36.15
N ASN A 11 -7.32 44.62 37.17
CA ASN A 11 -7.52 43.26 37.70
C ASN A 11 -8.15 42.32 36.67
N ILE A 12 -9.13 42.79 35.90
CA ILE A 12 -9.73 41.99 34.81
C ILE A 12 -8.70 41.66 33.72
N TYR A 13 -7.86 42.62 33.32
CA TYR A 13 -6.80 42.34 32.35
C TYR A 13 -5.74 41.37 32.89
N MET A 14 -5.38 41.46 34.17
CA MET A 14 -4.46 40.53 34.81
C MET A 14 -5.04 39.11 34.90
N GLN A 15 -6.33 38.97 35.22
CA GLN A 15 -7.02 37.67 35.22
C GLN A 15 -7.05 37.07 33.82
N ARG A 16 -7.45 37.83 32.79
CA ARG A 16 -7.42 37.35 31.40
C ARG A 16 -6.04 36.93 30.94
N LEU A 17 -5.00 37.65 31.36
CA LEU A 17 -3.62 37.31 31.01
C LEU A 17 -3.15 36.04 31.74
N ALA A 18 -3.61 35.81 32.97
CA ALA A 18 -3.39 34.55 33.68
C ALA A 18 -4.12 33.39 33.00
N ASP A 19 -5.40 33.55 32.67
CA ASP A 19 -6.20 32.54 31.96
C ASP A 19 -5.59 32.19 30.60
N LEU A 20 -5.12 33.20 29.85
CA LEU A 20 -4.41 32.97 28.59
C LEU A 20 -3.13 32.17 28.79
N LYS A 21 -2.31 32.49 29.80
CA LYS A 21 -1.10 31.72 30.12
C LYS A 21 -1.43 30.27 30.48
N THR A 22 -2.48 30.05 31.27
CA THR A 22 -2.93 28.70 31.61
C THR A 22 -3.43 27.94 30.39
N SER A 23 -4.16 28.60 29.48
CA SER A 23 -4.63 27.98 28.24
C SER A 23 -3.50 27.61 27.29
N VAL A 24 -2.46 28.46 27.20
CA VAL A 24 -1.26 28.17 26.40
C VAL A 24 -0.50 26.99 27.00
N ALA A 25 -0.29 26.97 28.32
CA ALA A 25 0.36 25.83 28.98
C ALA A 25 -0.40 24.51 28.75
N PHE A 26 -1.73 24.54 28.78
CA PHE A 26 -2.55 23.36 28.47
C PHE A 26 -2.39 22.91 27.01
N ILE A 27 -2.29 23.84 26.06
CA ILE A 27 -2.03 23.51 24.65
C ILE A 27 -0.65 22.89 24.51
N ASP A 28 0.37 23.45 25.17
CA ASP A 28 1.74 22.92 25.13
C ASP A 28 1.81 21.50 25.71
N ASP A 29 1.15 21.25 26.84
CA ASP A 29 1.06 19.92 27.46
C ASP A 29 0.35 18.92 26.53
N ALA A 30 -0.77 19.32 25.91
CA ALA A 30 -1.50 18.48 24.97
C ALA A 30 -0.68 18.16 23.70
N VAL A 31 0.11 19.11 23.22
CA VAL A 31 1.03 18.91 22.08
C VAL A 31 2.12 17.90 22.46
N GLU A 32 2.67 17.98 23.66
CA GLU A 32 3.71 17.05 24.11
C GLU A 32 3.15 15.63 24.33
N GLU A 33 1.96 15.51 24.92
CA GLU A 33 1.26 14.22 25.05
C GLU A 33 0.98 13.60 23.67
N TYR A 34 0.55 14.42 22.70
CA TYR A 34 0.33 13.96 21.33
C TYR A 34 1.60 13.42 20.68
N LYS A 35 2.76 14.09 20.86
CA LYS A 35 4.04 13.59 20.37
C LYS A 35 4.42 12.26 21.01
N GLU A 36 4.22 12.11 22.31
CA GLU A 36 4.54 10.87 23.01
C GLU A 36 3.65 9.70 22.53
N LEU A 37 2.36 9.97 22.30
CA LEU A 37 1.43 9.02 21.68
C LEU A 37 1.85 8.63 20.27
N GLN A 38 2.30 9.59 19.44
CA GLN A 38 2.84 9.30 18.11
C GLN A 38 4.07 8.40 18.18
N LYS A 39 5.02 8.66 19.09
CA LYS A 39 6.20 7.81 19.30
C LYS A 39 5.82 6.39 19.74
N GLN A 40 4.84 6.24 20.64
CA GLN A 40 4.34 4.93 21.05
C GLN A 40 3.68 4.18 19.89
N LYS A 41 2.82 4.87 19.11
CA LYS A 41 2.18 4.30 17.93
C LYS A 41 3.21 3.80 16.91
N LEU A 42 4.25 4.60 16.65
CA LEU A 42 5.34 4.27 15.75
C LEU A 42 6.15 3.05 16.21
N ARG A 43 6.43 2.94 17.51
CA ARG A 43 7.07 1.75 18.10
C ARG A 43 6.21 0.49 17.93
N ASN A 44 4.91 0.59 18.23
CA ASN A 44 3.98 -0.53 18.05
C ASN A 44 3.85 -0.93 16.58
N ASP A 45 3.81 0.04 15.68
CA ASP A 45 3.74 -0.20 14.24
C ASP A 45 5.00 -0.91 13.71
N LYS A 46 6.20 -0.48 14.14
CA LYS A 46 7.46 -1.18 13.83
C LYS A 46 7.47 -2.60 14.36
N TRP A 47 6.99 -2.80 15.58
CA TRP A 47 6.91 -4.12 16.20
C TRP A 47 5.93 -5.04 15.45
N ASN A 48 4.75 -4.52 15.10
CA ASN A 48 3.75 -5.25 14.32
C ASN A 48 4.29 -5.62 12.93
N SER A 49 4.99 -4.69 12.25
CA SER A 49 5.62 -4.97 10.96
C SER A 49 6.71 -6.03 11.08
N TYR A 50 7.50 -6.02 12.16
CA TYR A 50 8.54 -7.02 12.41
C TYR A 50 7.94 -8.40 12.68
N LEU A 51 6.86 -8.48 13.45
CA LEU A 51 6.18 -9.74 13.77
C LEU A 51 5.37 -10.31 12.61
N ALA A 52 4.79 -9.46 11.76
CA ALA A 52 3.92 -9.89 10.68
C ALA A 52 4.65 -10.72 9.61
N CYS A 53 5.98 -10.56 9.47
CA CYS A 53 6.80 -11.25 8.46
C CYS A 53 6.14 -11.24 7.07
N ASP A 54 5.51 -10.13 6.71
CA ASP A 54 4.65 -9.99 5.52
C ASP A 54 5.40 -9.98 4.18
N GLY A 55 6.73 -9.96 4.21
CA GLY A 55 7.57 -9.93 3.03
C GLY A 55 7.56 -8.60 2.28
N LEU A 56 6.99 -7.54 2.88
CA LEU A 56 7.00 -6.19 2.30
C LEU A 56 8.35 -5.51 2.55
N PRO A 57 8.82 -4.65 1.63
CA PRO A 57 10.11 -3.99 1.74
C PRO A 57 10.13 -2.96 2.89
N ASN A 58 11.32 -2.68 3.42
CA ASN A 58 11.44 -1.64 4.45
C ASN A 58 11.13 -0.26 3.85
N PRO A 59 10.20 0.50 4.44
CA PRO A 59 9.73 1.76 3.86
C PRO A 59 10.80 2.86 3.86
N SER A 60 11.79 2.78 4.75
CA SER A 60 12.89 3.76 4.82
C SER A 60 13.99 3.53 3.78
N ARG A 61 13.95 2.43 3.02
CA ARG A 61 15.02 2.04 2.09
C ARG A 61 14.49 1.99 0.65
N PRO A 62 14.70 3.06 -0.14
CA PRO A 62 14.30 3.12 -1.55
C PRO A 62 14.76 1.94 -2.41
N ALA A 63 16.00 1.48 -2.21
CA ALA A 63 16.56 0.38 -2.97
C ALA A 63 15.84 -0.96 -2.76
N GLU A 64 15.31 -1.20 -1.55
CA GLU A 64 14.55 -2.42 -1.27
C GLU A 64 13.17 -2.37 -1.93
N ILE A 65 12.54 -1.19 -1.97
CA ILE A 65 11.25 -0.99 -2.63
C ILE A 65 11.38 -1.22 -4.14
N ARG A 66 12.42 -0.69 -4.79
CA ARG A 66 12.65 -0.94 -6.22
C ARG A 66 12.96 -2.41 -6.54
N LYS A 67 13.69 -3.11 -5.66
CA LYS A 67 13.90 -4.56 -5.78
C LYS A 67 12.59 -5.33 -5.66
N PHE A 68 11.72 -4.92 -4.74
CA PHE A 68 10.40 -5.52 -4.57
C PHE A 68 9.53 -5.35 -5.83
N ILE A 69 9.49 -4.15 -6.43
CA ILE A 69 8.80 -3.92 -7.72
C ILE A 69 9.37 -4.84 -8.81
N PHE A 70 10.69 -4.93 -8.91
CA PHE A 70 11.34 -5.82 -9.88
C PHE A 70 10.93 -7.29 -9.68
N GLN A 71 10.87 -7.74 -8.43
CA GLN A 71 10.41 -9.09 -8.11
C GLN A 71 8.95 -9.32 -8.50
N LEU A 72 8.05 -8.37 -8.25
CA LEU A 72 6.65 -8.46 -8.67
C LEU A 72 6.53 -8.57 -10.19
N ASN A 73 7.24 -7.72 -10.93
CA ASN A 73 7.26 -7.76 -12.40
C ASN A 73 7.85 -9.09 -12.92
N PHE A 74 8.89 -9.62 -12.30
CA PHE A 74 9.45 -10.93 -12.66
C PHE A 74 8.44 -12.06 -12.44
N MET A 75 7.78 -12.10 -11.28
CA MET A 75 6.76 -13.11 -10.98
C MET A 75 5.55 -13.01 -11.94
N GLU A 76 5.15 -11.80 -12.31
CA GLU A 76 4.09 -11.59 -13.28
C GLU A 76 4.48 -12.14 -14.66
N GLN A 77 5.70 -11.88 -15.10
CA GLN A 77 6.23 -12.36 -16.36
C GLN A 77 6.35 -13.89 -16.40
N GLU A 78 6.83 -14.49 -15.31
CA GLU A 78 6.88 -15.95 -15.15
C GLU A 78 5.46 -16.54 -15.17
N SER A 79 4.51 -15.89 -14.51
CA SER A 79 3.11 -16.31 -14.51
C SER A 79 2.51 -16.30 -15.91
N CYS A 80 2.78 -15.30 -16.77
CA CYS A 80 2.27 -15.34 -18.14
C CYS A 80 3.07 -16.26 -19.07
N ALA A 81 4.36 -16.48 -18.83
CA ALA A 81 5.12 -17.47 -19.60
C ALA A 81 4.62 -18.90 -19.37
N ASN A 82 4.22 -19.21 -18.14
CA ASN A 82 3.66 -20.51 -17.76
C ASN A 82 2.16 -20.64 -18.05
N GLU A 83 1.49 -19.56 -18.46
CA GLU A 83 0.05 -19.56 -18.73
C GLU A 83 -0.23 -20.21 -20.10
N ILE A 84 -0.55 -21.50 -20.09
CA ILE A 84 -1.11 -22.17 -21.26
C ILE A 84 -2.59 -21.82 -21.33
N SER A 85 -3.04 -21.26 -22.46
CA SER A 85 -4.46 -20.99 -22.67
C SER A 85 -5.26 -22.28 -22.51
N TRP A 86 -6.16 -22.31 -21.52
CA TRP A 86 -7.03 -23.45 -21.24
C TRP A 86 -7.86 -23.85 -22.47
N VAL A 87 -8.18 -22.87 -23.33
CA VAL A 87 -8.90 -23.07 -24.60
C VAL A 87 -8.10 -23.94 -25.57
N LEU A 88 -6.77 -23.80 -25.61
CA LEU A 88 -5.89 -24.62 -26.47
C LEU A 88 -5.75 -26.06 -25.96
N SER A 89 -6.11 -26.31 -24.70
CA SER A 89 -6.06 -27.63 -24.07
C SER A 89 -7.36 -28.43 -24.24
N VAL A 90 -8.40 -27.82 -24.84
CA VAL A 90 -9.70 -28.45 -25.07
C VAL A 90 -9.59 -29.46 -26.20
N ASP A 91 -10.05 -30.68 -25.92
CA ASP A 91 -10.24 -31.74 -26.91
C ASP A 91 -11.59 -32.41 -26.68
N GLU A 92 -12.59 -32.04 -27.47
CA GLU A 92 -13.94 -32.60 -27.39
C GLU A 92 -13.98 -34.09 -27.79
N CYS A 93 -12.99 -34.55 -28.58
CA CYS A 93 -12.88 -35.95 -28.98
C CYS A 93 -12.24 -36.84 -27.90
N SER A 94 -11.71 -36.26 -26.82
CA SER A 94 -11.09 -36.99 -25.71
C SER A 94 -12.02 -38.02 -25.05
N VAL A 95 -13.33 -37.78 -25.07
CA VAL A 95 -14.37 -38.69 -24.53
C VAL A 95 -14.55 -39.94 -25.40
N LEU A 96 -14.19 -39.87 -26.69
CA LEU A 96 -14.34 -40.94 -27.67
C LEU A 96 -13.21 -41.98 -27.60
N SER A 97 -12.14 -41.70 -26.84
CA SER A 97 -11.03 -42.64 -26.67
C SER A 97 -11.42 -43.82 -25.75
N GLN A 98 -11.03 -45.03 -26.16
CA GLN A 98 -11.22 -46.27 -25.39
C GLN A 98 -10.02 -46.60 -24.48
N ALA A 99 -9.03 -45.70 -24.38
CA ALA A 99 -7.86 -45.92 -23.53
C ALA A 99 -8.24 -45.92 -22.03
N PRO A 100 -7.69 -46.84 -21.20
CA PRO A 100 -7.97 -46.92 -19.77
C PRO A 100 -7.49 -45.67 -18.99
N ASP A 101 -6.47 -44.97 -19.51
CA ASP A 101 -5.85 -43.79 -18.89
C ASP A 101 -6.50 -42.47 -19.36
N ARG A 102 -7.70 -42.56 -19.94
CA ARG A 102 -8.43 -41.43 -20.53
C ARG A 102 -8.66 -40.33 -19.50
N CYS A 103 -8.28 -39.11 -19.86
CA CYS A 103 -8.67 -37.89 -19.16
C CYS A 103 -9.65 -37.11 -20.03
N ASP A 104 -10.82 -36.77 -19.49
CA ASP A 104 -11.82 -35.98 -20.20
C ASP A 104 -11.34 -34.53 -20.30
N ARG A 105 -11.13 -34.07 -21.54
CA ARG A 105 -10.63 -32.74 -21.90
C ARG A 105 -11.69 -31.88 -22.58
N THR A 106 -12.97 -32.20 -22.40
CA THR A 106 -14.08 -31.36 -22.89
C THR A 106 -14.02 -29.95 -22.32
N ARG A 107 -14.60 -28.99 -23.03
CA ARG A 107 -14.60 -27.57 -22.61
C ARG A 107 -15.14 -27.38 -21.21
N LYS A 108 -16.20 -28.10 -20.82
CA LYS A 108 -16.82 -28.01 -19.48
C LYS A 108 -15.88 -28.39 -18.34
N ILE A 109 -14.94 -29.29 -18.58
CA ILE A 109 -13.96 -29.71 -17.57
C ILE A 109 -12.76 -28.77 -17.58
N MET A 110 -12.27 -28.40 -18.76
CA MET A 110 -11.14 -27.48 -18.91
C MET A 110 -11.47 -26.06 -18.43
N GLU A 111 -12.72 -25.61 -18.52
CA GLU A 111 -13.17 -24.33 -17.98
C GLU A 111 -12.95 -24.23 -16.46
N LYS A 112 -13.03 -25.35 -15.73
CA LYS A 112 -12.74 -25.38 -14.29
C LYS A 112 -11.25 -25.19 -13.97
N SER A 113 -10.38 -25.43 -14.94
CA SER A 113 -8.94 -25.19 -14.83
C SER A 113 -8.53 -23.79 -15.26
N ARG A 114 -9.50 -22.91 -15.58
CA ARG A 114 -9.26 -21.52 -15.96
C ARG A 114 -8.46 -20.82 -14.84
N PRO A 115 -7.30 -20.22 -15.16
CA PRO A 115 -6.52 -19.49 -14.17
C PRO A 115 -7.29 -18.24 -13.72
N ASN A 116 -7.27 -17.96 -12.41
CA ASN A 116 -7.85 -16.74 -11.86
C ASN A 116 -6.84 -15.59 -11.97
N VAL A 117 -6.71 -15.05 -13.19
CA VAL A 117 -5.81 -13.94 -13.49
C VAL A 117 -6.15 -12.73 -12.62
N GLY A 118 -7.43 -12.45 -12.37
CA GLY A 118 -7.87 -11.31 -11.57
C GLY A 118 -7.35 -11.33 -10.14
N GLN A 119 -7.34 -12.50 -9.49
CA GLN A 119 -6.84 -12.63 -8.12
C GLN A 119 -5.34 -12.34 -8.02
N LEU A 120 -4.54 -12.75 -9.02
CA LEU A 120 -3.11 -12.46 -9.04
C LEU A 120 -2.85 -10.95 -9.07
N TYR A 121 -3.56 -10.21 -9.93
CA TYR A 121 -3.42 -8.75 -10.00
C TYR A 121 -4.00 -8.04 -8.77
N ASP A 122 -5.08 -8.55 -8.16
CA ASP A 122 -5.62 -8.00 -6.91
C ASP A 122 -4.59 -8.12 -5.77
N GLU A 123 -4.02 -9.30 -5.58
CA GLU A 123 -3.00 -9.55 -4.55
C GLU A 123 -1.74 -8.69 -4.76
N THR A 124 -1.29 -8.50 -6.01
CA THR A 124 -0.11 -7.66 -6.28
C THR A 124 -0.41 -6.18 -6.04
N VAL A 125 -1.54 -5.66 -6.51
CA VAL A 125 -1.94 -4.27 -6.29
C VAL A 125 -2.13 -3.97 -4.80
N GLN A 126 -2.76 -4.87 -4.04
CA GLN A 126 -2.92 -4.72 -2.59
C GLN A 126 -1.57 -4.62 -1.87
N ARG A 127 -0.58 -5.42 -2.26
CA ARG A 127 0.79 -5.34 -1.70
C ARG A 127 1.48 -4.03 -2.05
N ILE A 128 1.31 -3.52 -3.27
CA ILE A 128 1.85 -2.22 -3.68
C ILE A 128 1.20 -1.09 -2.87
N LEU A 129 -0.13 -1.10 -2.72
CA LEU A 129 -0.87 -0.12 -1.91
C LEU A 129 -0.44 -0.13 -0.45
N ALA A 130 -0.26 -1.31 0.16
CA ALA A 130 0.26 -1.44 1.52
C ALA A 130 1.67 -0.86 1.65
N THR A 131 2.50 -0.99 0.60
CA THR A 131 3.84 -0.39 0.57
C THR A 131 3.77 1.14 0.48
N ILE A 132 2.87 1.69 -0.34
CA ILE A 132 2.63 3.14 -0.42
C ILE A 132 2.22 3.70 0.94
N GLU A 133 1.28 3.05 1.63
CA GLU A 133 0.82 3.50 2.95
C GLU A 133 1.97 3.57 3.97
N ARG A 134 2.86 2.56 3.95
CA ARG A 134 4.04 2.53 4.83
C ARG A 134 5.04 3.63 4.51
N VAL A 135 5.31 3.89 3.23
CA VAL A 135 6.22 4.95 2.79
C VAL A 135 5.64 6.32 3.18
N GLN A 136 4.35 6.56 2.92
CA GLN A 136 3.68 7.80 3.30
C GLN A 136 3.66 8.01 4.81
N ARG A 137 3.54 6.95 5.61
CA ARG A 137 3.66 7.04 7.06
C ARG A 137 5.04 7.55 7.48
N VAL A 138 6.11 7.01 6.91
CA VAL A 138 7.49 7.47 7.18
C VAL A 138 7.67 8.93 6.75
N LEU A 139 7.15 9.33 5.59
CA LEU A 139 7.20 10.71 5.10
C LEU A 139 6.43 11.72 5.96
N ARG A 140 5.43 11.28 6.74
CA ARG A 140 4.68 12.15 7.65
C ARG A 140 5.34 12.31 9.02
N ASN A 141 6.32 11.47 9.35
CA ASN A 141 7.00 11.47 10.64
C ASN A 141 8.32 12.22 10.52
N ASP A 142 8.32 13.51 10.83
CA ASP A 142 9.53 14.35 10.76
C ASP A 142 10.69 13.78 11.60
N ASP A 143 10.40 13.17 12.74
CA ASP A 143 11.39 12.50 13.60
C ASP A 143 12.15 11.38 12.85
N GLU A 144 11.47 10.61 11.99
CA GLU A 144 12.13 9.56 11.20
C GLU A 144 12.91 10.13 10.02
N LEU A 145 12.42 11.23 9.43
CA LEU A 145 13.08 11.92 8.33
C LEU A 145 14.39 12.58 8.76
N VAL A 146 14.45 13.13 9.98
CA VAL A 146 15.67 13.74 10.54
C VAL A 146 16.81 12.73 10.67
N HIS A 147 16.50 11.46 10.92
CA HIS A 147 17.50 10.39 11.01
C HIS A 147 17.98 9.87 9.65
N LEU A 148 17.31 10.23 8.56
CA LEU A 148 17.65 9.78 7.22
C LEU A 148 18.54 10.81 6.49
N PRO A 149 19.53 10.36 5.71
CA PRO A 149 20.31 11.27 4.88
C PRO A 149 19.40 11.94 3.84
N THR A 150 19.62 13.24 3.60
CA THR A 150 18.76 14.08 2.74
C THR A 150 18.56 13.51 1.33
N PHE A 151 19.55 12.80 0.78
CA PHE A 151 19.42 12.10 -0.49
C PHE A 151 18.35 10.99 -0.45
N GLN A 152 18.31 10.19 0.63
CA GLN A 152 17.30 9.14 0.78
C GLN A 152 15.91 9.72 0.95
N VAL A 153 15.76 10.84 1.67
CA VAL A 153 14.47 11.54 1.81
C VAL A 153 13.94 12.01 0.45
N ARG A 154 14.79 12.60 -0.39
CA ARG A 154 14.41 13.00 -1.75
C ARG A 154 14.03 11.84 -2.66
N GLU A 155 14.68 10.69 -2.50
CA GLU A 155 14.30 9.49 -3.25
C GLU A 155 12.99 8.91 -2.71
N LEU A 156 12.78 8.89 -1.39
CA LEU A 156 11.54 8.45 -0.77
C LEU A 156 10.33 9.27 -1.22
N ASP A 157 10.49 10.58 -1.43
CA ASP A 157 9.43 11.46 -1.91
C ASP A 157 8.94 11.09 -3.33
N LYS A 158 9.81 10.49 -4.16
CA LYS A 158 9.45 10.08 -5.52
C LYS A 158 8.78 8.71 -5.58
N ILE A 159 9.06 7.83 -4.61
CA ILE A 159 8.62 6.43 -4.61
C ILE A 159 7.09 6.28 -4.70
N PRO A 160 6.26 7.04 -3.98
CA PRO A 160 4.81 6.91 -4.11
C PRO A 160 4.36 7.09 -5.56
N ASN A 161 4.92 8.06 -6.29
CA ASN A 161 4.59 8.30 -7.70
C ASN A 161 5.09 7.15 -8.59
N GLU A 162 6.29 6.61 -8.33
CA GLU A 162 6.80 5.41 -9.02
C GLU A 162 5.84 4.21 -8.82
N LEU A 163 5.38 3.98 -7.58
CA LEU A 163 4.47 2.87 -7.24
C LEU A 163 3.08 3.04 -7.85
N TYR A 164 2.54 4.27 -7.92
CA TYR A 164 1.29 4.54 -8.63
C TYR A 164 1.41 4.27 -10.15
N GLY A 165 2.54 4.63 -10.76
CA GLY A 165 2.81 4.30 -12.17
C GLY A 165 2.91 2.80 -12.43
N GLU A 166 3.47 2.02 -11.49
CA GLU A 166 3.45 0.56 -11.59
C GLU A 166 2.04 -0.01 -11.49
N ILE A 167 1.19 0.50 -10.59
CA ILE A 167 -0.22 0.09 -10.50
C ILE A 167 -0.95 0.33 -11.83
N GLU A 168 -0.75 1.49 -12.45
CA GLU A 168 -1.29 1.80 -13.78
C GLU A 168 -0.83 0.78 -14.82
N SER A 169 0.47 0.46 -14.85
CA SER A 169 1.01 -0.57 -15.74
C SER A 169 0.38 -1.95 -15.50
N PHE A 170 0.18 -2.35 -14.23
CA PHE A 170 -0.50 -3.61 -13.90
C PHE A 170 -1.95 -3.63 -14.40
N PHE A 171 -2.68 -2.52 -14.27
CA PHE A 171 -4.04 -2.43 -14.80
C PHE A 171 -4.09 -2.46 -16.33
N ASP A 172 -3.16 -1.81 -17.01
CA ASP A 172 -3.05 -1.87 -18.47
C ASP A 172 -2.78 -3.29 -18.95
N LYS A 173 -1.84 -4.00 -18.30
CA LYS A 173 -1.54 -5.41 -18.61
C LYS A 173 -2.75 -6.32 -18.37
N LEU A 174 -3.45 -6.14 -17.25
CA LEU A 174 -4.68 -6.90 -16.96
C LEU A 174 -5.75 -6.62 -18.03
N THR A 175 -5.96 -5.35 -18.37
CA THR A 175 -6.92 -4.93 -19.40
C THR A 175 -6.59 -5.57 -20.74
N TYR A 176 -5.31 -5.52 -21.15
CA TYR A 176 -4.84 -6.17 -22.36
C TYR A 176 -5.12 -7.68 -22.37
N ARG A 177 -4.87 -8.38 -21.26
CA ARG A 177 -5.17 -9.82 -21.13
C ARG A 177 -6.66 -10.13 -21.22
N VAL A 178 -7.51 -9.33 -20.58
CA VAL A 178 -8.96 -9.53 -20.60
C VAL A 178 -9.51 -9.31 -22.01
N VAL A 179 -9.12 -8.22 -22.67
CA VAL A 179 -9.56 -7.85 -24.03
C VAL A 179 -9.03 -8.84 -25.07
N SER A 180 -7.79 -9.29 -24.93
CA SER A 180 -7.17 -10.25 -25.84
C SER A 180 -7.59 -11.71 -25.56
N SER A 181 -8.45 -11.94 -24.56
CA SER A 181 -8.93 -13.29 -24.29
C SER A 181 -9.85 -13.76 -25.43
N PRO A 182 -9.74 -15.03 -25.85
CA PRO A 182 -10.56 -15.56 -26.93
C PRO A 182 -12.08 -15.46 -26.64
N ASP A 183 -12.49 -15.48 -25.37
CA ASP A 183 -13.90 -15.31 -24.97
C ASP A 183 -14.44 -13.91 -25.33
N ALA A 184 -13.60 -12.87 -25.27
CA ALA A 184 -13.99 -11.50 -25.61
C ALA A 184 -14.08 -11.25 -27.13
N LEU A 185 -13.33 -12.04 -27.92
CA LEU A 185 -13.30 -11.98 -29.39
C LEU A 185 -14.38 -12.87 -30.05
N MET A 186 -15.03 -13.75 -29.28
CA MET A 186 -16.10 -14.63 -29.76
C MET A 186 -17.52 -14.10 -29.45
N MET A 187 -17.66 -12.84 -29.00
CA MET A 187 -18.93 -12.08 -29.08
C MET A 187 -19.09 -11.46 -30.47
#